data_AF-A0A941RWE1-F1
#
_entry.id   AF-A0A941RWE1-F1
#
_cell.length_a   1.000
_cell.length_b   1.000
_cell.length_c   1.000
_cell.angle_alpha   90.00
_cell.angle_beta   90.00
_cell.angle_gamma   90.00
#
_symmetry.space_group_name_H-M   'P 1'
#
loop_
_entity.id
_entity.type
_entity.pdbx_description
1 polymer ?
#
loop_
_entity_poly.entity_id
_entity_poly.type
_entity_poly.pdbx_seq_one_letter_code
_entity_poly.pdbx_strand_id
1 'polypeptide(L)'
;MVTAALLQSGVLPDDAAVQKAFRFLSTFIRADGGIYASSGNLGNYETSISLLAFREANEDGRYDQLIGQARDYLKQIQWGDENAVKVDDIKYGGAGYGRSMDRPDLSNTAFLLDALRAAGVGKDDPAMQKALV
;
A
#
# COMPACT_ATOMS: atom_id res chain seq x y z
N MET A 1 -0.55 4.65 -9.80
CA MET A 1 0.77 5.15 -10.24
C MET A 1 0.73 6.47 -11.03
N VAL A 2 -0.13 6.63 -12.05
CA VAL A 2 -0.14 7.88 -12.87
C VAL A 2 -0.31 9.14 -12.03
N THR A 3 -1.25 9.16 -11.08
CA THR A 3 -1.47 10.34 -10.20
C THR A 3 -0.22 10.68 -9.36
N ALA A 4 0.44 9.68 -8.77
CA ALA A 4 1.68 9.89 -8.02
C ALA A 4 2.79 10.47 -8.92
N ALA A 5 2.93 9.94 -10.15
CA ALA A 5 3.93 10.43 -11.10
C ALA A 5 3.66 11.89 -11.54
N LEU A 6 2.40 12.28 -11.71
CA LEU A 6 2.04 13.68 -12.01
C LEU A 6 2.48 14.61 -10.87
N LEU A 7 2.15 14.25 -9.63
CA LEU A 7 2.54 15.01 -8.44
C LEU A 7 4.06 15.13 -8.32
N GLN A 8 4.78 14.01 -8.46
CA GLN A 8 6.26 13.98 -8.44
C GLN A 8 6.89 14.80 -9.58
N SER A 9 6.17 15.00 -10.68
CA SER A 9 6.59 15.84 -11.80
C SER A 9 6.24 17.32 -11.62
N GLY A 10 5.71 17.71 -10.46
CA GLY A 10 5.38 19.10 -10.11
C GLY A 10 3.97 19.54 -10.48
N VAL A 11 3.08 18.65 -10.91
CA VAL A 11 1.65 18.98 -11.05
C VAL A 11 1.06 19.17 -9.65
N LEU A 12 0.39 20.30 -9.42
CA LEU A 12 -0.11 20.65 -8.09
C LEU A 12 -1.28 19.74 -7.67
N PRO A 13 -1.44 19.46 -6.36
CA PRO A 13 -2.57 18.69 -5.83
C PRO A 13 -3.94 19.25 -6.23
N ASP A 14 -4.06 20.56 -6.43
CA ASP A 14 -5.32 21.24 -6.80
C ASP A 14 -5.62 21.20 -8.31
N ASP A 15 -4.73 20.62 -9.13
CA ASP A 15 -5.00 20.42 -10.56
C ASP A 15 -6.28 19.58 -10.77
N ALA A 16 -7.10 19.97 -11.75
CA ALA A 16 -8.40 19.36 -11.98
C ALA A 16 -8.32 17.85 -12.26
N ALA A 17 -7.28 17.40 -12.96
CA ALA A 17 -7.07 15.98 -13.25
C ALA A 17 -6.66 15.21 -12.00
N VAL A 18 -5.78 15.79 -11.17
CA VAL A 18 -5.35 15.22 -9.89
C VAL A 18 -6.52 15.11 -8.91
N GLN A 19 -7.29 16.18 -8.77
CA GLN A 19 -8.51 16.22 -7.95
C GLN A 19 -9.55 15.19 -8.39
N LYS A 20 -9.74 15.03 -9.71
CA LYS A 20 -10.63 14.00 -10.26
C LYS A 20 -10.12 12.59 -9.94
N ALA A 21 -8.81 12.36 -10.03
CA ALA A 21 -8.22 11.08 -9.68
C ALA A 21 -8.40 10.74 -8.20
N PHE A 22 -8.16 11.69 -7.28
CA PHE A 22 -8.37 11.43 -5.85
C PHE A 22 -9.83 11.19 -5.49
N ARG A 23 -10.78 11.95 -6.06
CA ARG A 23 -12.21 11.65 -5.88
C ARG A 23 -12.55 10.22 -6.32
N PHE A 24 -11.97 9.75 -7.42
CA PHE A 24 -12.16 8.39 -7.88
C PHE A 24 -11.51 7.37 -6.95
N LEU A 25 -10.25 7.56 -6.56
CA LEU A 25 -9.53 6.68 -5.63
C LEU A 25 -10.25 6.55 -4.28
N SER A 26 -10.81 7.64 -3.76
CA SER A 26 -11.57 7.62 -2.50
C SER A 26 -12.80 6.72 -2.53
N THR A 27 -13.34 6.39 -3.71
CA THR A 27 -14.47 5.43 -3.83
C THR A 27 -14.06 3.98 -3.55
N PHE A 28 -12.76 3.70 -3.52
CA PHE A 28 -12.19 2.37 -3.27
C PHE A 28 -11.71 2.16 -1.84
N ILE A 29 -11.89 3.14 -0.96
CA ILE A 29 -11.57 3.00 0.46
C ILE A 29 -12.50 1.95 1.07
N ARG A 30 -11.92 0.99 1.78
CA ARG A 30 -12.60 -0.15 2.39
C ARG A 30 -12.62 -0.01 3.91
N ALA A 31 -13.57 -0.71 4.54
CA ALA A 31 -13.75 -0.68 5.99
C ALA A 31 -12.57 -1.30 6.77
N ASP A 32 -11.77 -2.14 6.11
CA ASP A 32 -10.54 -2.75 6.64
C ASP A 32 -9.30 -1.86 6.47
N GLY A 33 -9.47 -0.64 5.93
CA GLY A 33 -8.38 0.32 5.69
C GLY A 33 -7.69 0.20 4.35
N GLY A 34 -7.96 -0.85 3.56
CA GLY A 34 -7.41 -1.00 2.21
C GLY A 34 -8.03 -0.02 1.20
N ILE A 35 -7.35 0.16 0.06
CA ILE A 35 -7.81 0.99 -1.06
C ILE A 35 -7.79 0.13 -2.33
N TYR A 36 -8.89 -0.56 -2.62
CA TYR A 36 -8.96 -1.54 -3.70
C TYR A 36 -10.39 -1.79 -4.17
N ALA A 37 -10.54 -2.33 -5.39
CA ALA A 37 -11.82 -2.68 -5.97
C ALA A 37 -12.47 -3.87 -5.23
N SER A 38 -13.74 -3.78 -4.86
CA SER A 38 -14.44 -4.88 -4.16
C SER A 38 -14.62 -6.14 -5.00
N SER A 39 -14.60 -6.00 -6.33
CA SER A 39 -14.62 -7.12 -7.28
C SER A 39 -13.22 -7.64 -7.60
N GLY A 40 -12.17 -6.97 -7.13
CA GLY A 40 -10.78 -7.28 -7.40
C GLY A 40 -10.16 -8.13 -6.30
N ASN A 41 -9.18 -8.95 -6.70
CA ASN A 41 -8.29 -9.67 -5.80
C ASN A 41 -6.89 -9.06 -5.90
N LEU A 42 -6.77 -7.74 -5.70
CA LEU A 42 -5.53 -6.97 -5.89
C LEU A 42 -5.23 -6.07 -4.68
N GLY A 43 -5.73 -6.43 -3.50
CA GLY A 43 -5.72 -5.60 -2.30
C GLY A 43 -4.35 -5.03 -1.95
N ASN A 44 -3.29 -5.83 -2.04
CA ASN A 44 -1.93 -5.35 -1.80
C ASN A 44 -1.50 -4.29 -2.82
N TYR A 45 -1.55 -4.64 -4.11
CA TYR A 45 -1.05 -3.79 -5.18
C TYR A 45 -1.83 -2.47 -5.25
N GLU A 46 -3.16 -2.53 -5.28
CA GLU A 46 -4.02 -1.36 -5.40
C GLU A 46 -3.89 -0.44 -4.19
N THR A 47 -3.80 -1.00 -2.97
CA THR A 47 -3.58 -0.21 -1.76
C THR A 47 -2.22 0.44 -1.78
N SER A 48 -1.16 -0.31 -2.13
CA SER A 48 0.21 0.21 -2.16
C SER A 48 0.36 1.40 -3.12
N ILE A 49 -0.09 1.27 -4.37
CA ILE A 49 0.04 2.36 -5.35
C ILE A 49 -0.87 3.54 -5.06
N SER A 50 -2.01 3.31 -4.38
CA SER A 50 -2.92 4.38 -3.97
C SER A 50 -2.36 5.15 -2.79
N LEU A 51 -1.79 4.44 -1.80
CA LEU A 51 -1.11 5.04 -0.65
C LEU A 51 0.00 5.99 -1.12
N LEU A 52 0.84 5.56 -2.08
CA LEU A 52 1.86 6.42 -2.66
C LEU A 52 1.26 7.71 -3.24
N ALA A 53 0.16 7.63 -3.99
CA ALA A 53 -0.50 8.82 -4.53
C ALA A 53 -1.04 9.73 -3.42
N PHE A 54 -1.75 9.18 -2.42
CA PHE A 54 -2.27 9.97 -1.30
C PHE A 54 -1.14 10.62 -0.50
N ARG A 55 -0.01 9.93 -0.30
CA ARG A 55 1.16 10.47 0.38
C ARG A 55 1.74 11.67 -0.35
N GLU A 56 1.89 11.60 -1.67
CA GLU A 56 2.41 12.71 -2.49
C GLU A 56 1.52 13.96 -2.40
N ALA A 57 0.22 13.81 -2.20
CA ALA A 57 -0.72 14.93 -2.07
C ALA A 57 -0.96 15.40 -0.62
N ASN A 58 -0.20 14.90 0.36
CA ASN A 58 -0.48 15.06 1.79
C ASN A 58 0.45 16.08 2.49
N GLU A 59 0.72 17.22 1.86
CA GLU A 59 1.59 18.24 2.45
C GLU A 59 1.01 18.87 3.73
N ASP A 60 -0.32 18.93 3.84
CA ASP A 60 -1.04 19.53 4.98
C ASP A 60 -1.61 18.49 5.96
N GLY A 61 -1.27 17.20 5.78
CA GLY A 61 -1.72 16.12 6.66
C GLY A 61 -3.18 15.68 6.48
N ARG A 62 -3.92 16.22 5.49
CA ARG A 62 -5.35 15.88 5.26
C ARG A 62 -5.65 14.39 5.07
N TYR A 63 -4.66 13.59 4.67
CA TYR A 63 -4.74 12.15 4.43
C TYR A 63 -4.02 11.30 5.48
N ASP A 64 -3.54 11.88 6.58
CA ASP A 64 -2.78 11.13 7.61
C ASP A 64 -3.54 9.92 8.14
N GLN A 65 -4.82 10.08 8.44
CA GLN A 65 -5.67 8.98 8.91
C GLN A 65 -5.80 7.88 7.85
N LEU A 66 -6.03 8.24 6.59
CA LEU A 66 -6.17 7.30 5.48
C LEU A 66 -4.87 6.53 5.24
N ILE A 67 -3.72 7.24 5.23
CA ILE A 67 -2.39 6.64 5.06
C ILE A 67 -2.09 5.69 6.22
N GLY A 68 -2.42 6.06 7.45
CA GLY A 68 -2.27 5.19 8.62
C GLY A 68 -3.09 3.90 8.51
N GLN A 69 -4.36 4.01 8.11
CA GLN A 69 -5.24 2.85 7.91
C GLN A 69 -4.74 1.93 6.78
N ALA A 70 -4.31 2.51 5.66
CA ALA A 70 -3.76 1.76 4.54
C ALA A 70 -2.44 1.05 4.90
N ARG A 71 -1.56 1.72 5.67
CA ARG A 71 -0.34 1.11 6.23
C ARG A 71 -0.67 -0.09 7.09
N ASP A 72 -1.62 0.05 8.01
CA ASP A 72 -1.98 -1.02 8.95
C ASP A 72 -2.60 -2.22 8.21
N TYR A 73 -3.43 -1.96 7.19
CA TYR A 73 -3.92 -2.98 6.26
C TYR A 73 -2.78 -3.73 5.56
N LEU A 74 -1.80 -3.00 4.99
CA LEU A 74 -0.66 -3.62 4.29
C LEU A 74 0.16 -4.51 5.22
N LYS A 75 0.41 -4.07 6.46
CA LYS A 75 1.09 -4.91 7.47
C LYS A 75 0.30 -6.17 7.80
N GLN A 76 -1.03 -6.09 7.87
CA GLN A 76 -1.89 -7.23 8.17
C GLN A 76 -1.86 -8.30 7.07
N ILE A 77 -1.75 -7.91 5.80
CA ILE A 77 -1.78 -8.84 4.67
C ILE A 77 -0.40 -9.37 4.24
N GLN A 78 0.69 -8.81 4.79
CA GLN A 78 2.04 -9.33 4.57
C GLN A 78 2.17 -10.73 5.20
N TRP A 79 2.78 -11.68 4.48
CA TRP A 79 3.00 -13.03 5.02
C TRP A 79 3.99 -12.97 6.20
N GLY A 80 3.63 -13.59 7.33
CA GLY A 80 4.42 -13.56 8.55
C GLY A 80 3.72 -14.27 9.71
N ASP A 81 4.22 -14.05 10.92
CA ASP A 81 3.70 -14.70 12.13
C ASP A 81 2.20 -14.44 12.33
N GLU A 82 1.73 -13.25 11.94
CA GLU A 82 0.34 -12.78 12.08
C GLU A 82 -0.66 -13.58 11.24
N ASN A 83 -0.21 -14.23 10.17
CA ASN A 83 -1.01 -15.12 9.34
C ASN A 83 -0.48 -16.57 9.31
N ALA A 84 0.20 -16.96 10.40
CA ALA A 84 0.69 -18.31 10.67
C ALA A 84 1.69 -18.86 9.64
N VAL A 85 2.42 -17.95 8.99
CA VAL A 85 3.52 -18.30 8.08
C VAL A 85 4.80 -18.22 8.89
N LYS A 86 5.49 -19.34 8.98
CA LYS A 86 6.72 -19.46 9.78
C LYS A 86 7.91 -18.88 9.03
N VAL A 87 8.93 -18.46 9.78
CA VAL A 87 10.17 -17.88 9.24
C VAL A 87 10.93 -18.82 8.28
N ASP A 88 10.72 -20.13 8.37
CA ASP A 88 11.31 -21.14 7.48
C ASP A 88 10.48 -21.43 6.22
N ASP A 89 9.29 -20.83 6.09
CA ASP A 89 8.48 -20.88 4.88
C ASP A 89 8.99 -19.87 3.85
N ILE A 90 9.13 -20.30 2.59
CA ILE A 90 9.54 -19.44 1.47
C ILE A 90 8.61 -18.22 1.25
N LYS A 91 7.41 -18.24 1.82
CA LYS A 91 6.47 -17.13 1.73
C LYS A 91 6.71 -16.03 2.77
N TYR A 92 7.48 -16.30 3.83
CA TYR A 92 7.65 -15.38 4.96
C TYR A 92 8.15 -14.01 4.50
N GLY A 93 7.55 -12.95 5.04
CA GLY A 93 7.87 -11.55 4.74
C GLY A 93 7.42 -11.04 3.38
N GLY A 94 7.01 -11.92 2.47
CA GLY A 94 6.58 -11.55 1.13
C GLY A 94 5.15 -11.01 1.08
N ALA A 95 4.80 -10.46 -0.08
CA ALA A 95 3.44 -10.08 -0.42
C ALA A 95 3.09 -10.48 -1.86
N GLY A 96 1.89 -11.03 -2.05
CA GLY A 96 1.25 -11.29 -3.34
C GLY A 96 0.20 -10.22 -3.65
N TYR A 97 -0.82 -10.57 -4.43
CA TYR A 97 -1.94 -9.68 -4.74
C TYR A 97 -3.07 -9.70 -3.67
N GLY A 98 -3.10 -10.70 -2.81
CA GLY A 98 -4.18 -10.95 -1.84
C GLY A 98 -5.32 -11.81 -2.41
N ARG A 99 -5.02 -12.81 -3.25
CA ARG A 99 -6.03 -13.71 -3.86
C ARG A 99 -6.17 -15.05 -3.13
N SER A 100 -7.22 -15.79 -3.44
CA SER A 100 -7.27 -17.23 -3.15
C SER A 100 -6.15 -17.96 -3.89
N MET A 101 -5.45 -18.86 -3.20
CA MET A 101 -4.29 -19.63 -3.73
C MET A 101 -3.08 -18.77 -4.15
N ASP A 102 -2.95 -17.58 -3.56
CA ASP A 102 -1.89 -16.65 -3.90
C ASP A 102 -0.51 -17.06 -3.35
N ARG A 103 0.51 -16.45 -3.93
CA ARG A 103 1.91 -16.59 -3.51
C ARG A 103 2.59 -15.22 -3.54
N PRO A 104 3.56 -14.97 -2.67
CA PRO A 104 4.34 -13.75 -2.76
C PRO A 104 5.18 -13.73 -4.04
N ASP A 105 5.41 -12.52 -4.52
CA ASP A 105 6.35 -12.23 -5.60
C ASP A 105 7.13 -10.95 -5.29
N LEU A 106 8.29 -10.79 -5.94
CA LEU A 106 9.20 -9.69 -5.64
C LEU A 106 8.59 -8.32 -5.97
N SER A 107 7.76 -8.22 -7.01
CA SER A 107 7.17 -6.93 -7.38
C SER A 107 6.14 -6.45 -6.37
N ASN A 108 5.23 -7.31 -5.95
CA ASN A 108 4.21 -6.99 -4.95
C ASN A 108 4.84 -6.75 -3.57
N THR A 109 5.90 -7.47 -3.25
CA THR A 109 6.69 -7.23 -2.03
C THR A 109 7.38 -5.87 -2.10
N ALA A 110 7.98 -5.50 -3.23
CA ALA A 110 8.60 -4.19 -3.41
C ALA A 110 7.59 -3.04 -3.27
N PHE A 111 6.42 -3.15 -3.92
CA PHE A 111 5.36 -2.13 -3.78
C PHE A 111 4.88 -1.99 -2.33
N LEU A 112 4.73 -3.10 -1.61
CA LEU A 112 4.37 -3.09 -0.20
C LEU A 112 5.43 -2.34 0.62
N LEU A 113 6.71 -2.64 0.43
CA LEU A 113 7.81 -1.98 1.16
C LEU A 113 7.90 -0.48 0.85
N ASP A 114 7.73 -0.09 -0.41
CA ASP A 114 7.71 1.32 -0.82
C ASP A 114 6.55 2.06 -0.15
N ALA A 115 5.36 1.46 -0.14
CA ALA A 115 4.17 2.03 0.50
C ALA A 115 4.33 2.14 2.03
N LEU A 116 4.85 1.11 2.69
CA LEU A 116 5.15 1.14 4.13
C LEU A 116 6.14 2.25 4.46
N ARG A 117 7.22 2.36 3.69
CA ARG A 117 8.21 3.44 3.86
C ARG A 117 7.59 4.82 3.66
N ALA A 118 6.77 5.00 2.62
CA ALA A 118 6.05 6.24 2.35
C ALA A 118 5.07 6.62 3.47
N ALA A 119 4.50 5.62 4.15
CA ALA A 119 3.68 5.79 5.35
C ALA A 119 4.48 6.01 6.65
N GLY A 120 5.81 6.16 6.56
CA GLY A 120 6.68 6.46 7.69
C GLY A 120 7.13 5.24 8.49
N VAL A 121 6.98 4.02 7.96
CA VAL A 121 7.51 2.81 8.60
C VAL A 121 9.03 2.80 8.52
N GLY A 122 9.68 2.72 9.68
CA GLY A 122 11.14 2.72 9.79
C GLY A 122 11.78 1.42 9.30
N LYS A 123 13.03 1.50 8.85
CA LYS A 123 13.78 0.34 8.34
C LYS A 123 13.87 -0.83 9.33
N ASP A 124 13.89 -0.54 10.63
CA ASP A 124 14.05 -1.54 11.70
C ASP A 124 12.68 -2.09 12.17
N ASP A 125 11.57 -1.64 11.58
CA ASP A 125 10.24 -2.16 11.87
C ASP A 125 10.13 -3.64 11.44
N PRO A 126 9.46 -4.50 12.23
CA PRO A 126 9.29 -5.91 11.89
C PRO A 126 8.73 -6.13 10.47
N ALA A 127 7.80 -5.30 10.00
CA ALA A 127 7.25 -5.43 8.65
C ALA A 127 8.30 -5.23 7.54
N MET A 128 9.30 -4.37 7.78
CA MET A 128 10.41 -4.17 6.84
C MET A 128 11.44 -5.30 6.94
N GLN A 129 11.76 -5.74 8.16
CA GLN A 129 12.79 -6.75 8.40
C GLN A 129 12.39 -8.14 7.91
N LYS A 130 11.11 -8.51 8.01
CA LYS A 130 10.61 -9.81 7.53
C LYS A 130 10.86 -10.02 6.03
N ALA A 131 10.89 -8.96 5.22
CA ALA A 131 11.12 -9.07 3.78
C ALA A 131 12.59 -9.29 3.38
N LEU A 132 13.51 -9.38 4.34
CA LEU A 132 14.96 -9.47 4.11
C LEU A 132 15.58 -10.83 4.51
N VAL A 133 14.76 -11.76 5.02
CA VAL A 133 15.22 -13.09 5.48
C VAL A 133 15.17 -14.15 4.39
#